data_AF-A0A4R1YFZ6-F1
#
_entry.id   AF-A0A4R1YFZ6-F1
#
_cell.length_a   1.000
_cell.length_b   1.000
_cell.length_c   1.000
_cell.angle_alpha   90.00
_cell.angle_beta   90.00
_cell.angle_gamma   90.00
#
_symmetry.space_group_name_H-M   'P 1'
#
loop_
_entity.id
_entity.type
_entity.pdbx_description
1 polymer ?
#
loop_
_entity_poly.entity_id
_entity_poly.type
_entity_poly.pdbx_seq_one_letter_code
_entity_poly.pdbx_strand_id
1 'polypeptide(L)'
;MEMILSRENMMAAYRRVMANKGAPGIDKMSVEQLKPYLAEHWPRIREDLLVDGYRPAPVRGVEIPKPGGKGMRQLGIPTCLDRLIQQAMHQVLMPIFAPDFSPSSYGFRPGRSAHDAVLAARSHVADGRRFVVDLDLEKFFDRVNHDD
;
A
#
# COMPACT_ATOMS: atom_id res chain seq x y z
N MET A 1 3.76 17.41 5.71
CA MET A 1 2.67 17.37 4.70
C MET A 1 3.06 17.98 3.35
N GLU A 2 3.79 19.09 3.33
CA GLU A 2 4.15 19.81 2.08
C GLU A 2 4.91 18.96 1.05
N MET A 3 5.88 18.14 1.47
CA MET A 3 6.60 17.24 0.56
C MET A 3 5.68 16.21 -0.11
N ILE A 4 4.73 15.66 0.66
CA ILE A 4 3.74 14.67 0.18
C ILE A 4 2.86 15.31 -0.89
N LEU A 5 2.41 16.54 -0.67
CA LEU A 5 1.52 17.27 -1.57
C LEU A 5 2.25 18.06 -2.67
N SER A 6 3.57 17.92 -2.78
CA SER A 6 4.34 18.56 -3.85
C SER A 6 3.85 18.07 -5.22
N ARG A 7 3.83 18.98 -6.20
CA ARG A 7 3.31 18.67 -7.55
C ARG A 7 4.02 17.48 -8.18
N GLU A 8 5.33 17.39 -8.01
CA GLU A 8 6.13 16.30 -8.54
C GLU A 8 5.74 14.95 -7.92
N ASN A 9 5.66 14.88 -6.60
CA ASN A 9 5.27 13.67 -5.88
C ASN A 9 3.85 13.24 -6.24
N MET A 10 2.88 14.16 -6.23
CA MET A 10 1.50 13.87 -6.61
C MET A 10 1.37 13.36 -8.04
N MET A 11 2.14 13.90 -9.00
CA MET A 11 2.14 13.41 -10.37
C MET A 11 2.79 12.02 -10.49
N ALA A 12 3.84 11.73 -9.72
CA ALA A 12 4.42 10.40 -9.64
C ALA A 12 3.42 9.38 -9.04
N ALA A 13 2.73 9.75 -7.95
CA ALA A 13 1.68 8.95 -7.35
C ALA A 13 0.53 8.68 -8.33
N TYR A 14 0.07 9.71 -9.04
CA TYR A 14 -0.99 9.59 -10.04
C TYR A 14 -0.61 8.58 -11.13
N ARG A 15 0.59 8.71 -11.72
CA ARG A 15 1.07 7.75 -12.74
C ARG A 15 1.09 6.31 -12.22
N ARG A 16 1.49 6.11 -10.96
CA ARG A 16 1.53 4.77 -10.34
C ARG A 16 0.12 4.20 -10.15
N VAL A 17 -0.83 5.00 -9.65
CA VAL A 17 -2.23 4.57 -9.47
C VAL A 17 -2.87 4.21 -10.81
N MET A 18 -2.64 5.01 -11.86
CA MET A 18 -3.11 4.72 -13.22
C MET A 18 -2.52 3.41 -13.76
N ALA A 19 -1.22 3.19 -13.57
CA ALA A 19 -0.55 1.98 -14.03
C ALA A 19 -1.06 0.70 -13.35
N ASN A 20 -1.47 0.79 -12.08
CA ASN A 20 -1.97 -0.35 -11.31
C ASN A 20 -3.37 -0.83 -11.74
N LYS A 21 -4.16 0.00 -12.44
CA LYS A 21 -5.50 -0.34 -12.97
C LYS A 21 -6.44 -1.02 -11.94
N GLY A 22 -6.34 -0.62 -10.68
CA GLY A 22 -7.09 -1.22 -9.59
C GLY A 22 -8.61 -0.96 -9.72
N ALA A 23 -9.42 -1.93 -9.29
CA ALA A 23 -10.88 -1.79 -9.31
C ALA A 23 -11.35 -0.54 -8.51
N PRO A 24 -12.52 0.03 -8.84
CA PRO A 24 -13.06 1.17 -8.11
C PRO A 24 -13.31 0.88 -6.62
N GLY A 25 -13.24 1.94 -5.81
CA GLY A 25 -13.60 1.89 -4.38
C GLY A 25 -15.11 1.93 -4.16
N ILE A 26 -15.54 2.39 -2.98
CA ILE A 26 -16.96 2.44 -2.60
C ILE A 26 -17.74 3.50 -3.40
N ASP A 27 -17.05 4.55 -3.82
CA ASP A 27 -17.55 5.64 -4.66
C ASP A 27 -17.73 5.25 -6.14
N LYS A 28 -17.29 4.05 -6.52
CA LYS A 28 -17.33 3.50 -7.88
C LYS A 28 -16.56 4.34 -8.92
N MET A 29 -15.75 5.29 -8.50
CA MET A 29 -14.92 6.09 -9.40
C MET A 29 -13.77 5.24 -9.96
N SER A 30 -13.67 5.15 -11.28
CA SER A 30 -12.57 4.46 -11.96
C SER A 30 -11.30 5.32 -11.99
N VAL A 31 -10.16 4.71 -12.32
CA VAL A 31 -8.89 5.44 -12.42
C VAL A 31 -8.91 6.47 -13.55
N GLU A 32 -9.65 6.20 -14.63
CA GLU A 32 -9.83 7.12 -15.77
C GLU A 32 -10.57 8.40 -15.37
N GLN A 33 -11.51 8.29 -14.42
CA GLN A 33 -12.29 9.41 -13.90
C GLN A 33 -11.52 10.26 -12.87
N LEU A 34 -10.39 9.76 -12.36
CA LEU A 34 -9.63 10.47 -11.32
C LEU A 34 -9.08 11.81 -11.80
N LYS A 35 -8.61 11.91 -13.05
CA LYS A 35 -8.05 13.16 -13.58
C LYS A 35 -9.08 14.30 -13.67
N PRO A 36 -10.25 14.14 -14.30
CA PRO A 36 -11.26 15.19 -14.31
C PRO A 36 -11.75 15.53 -12.89
N TYR A 37 -11.90 14.53 -12.01
CA TYR A 37 -12.25 14.75 -10.61
C TYR A 37 -11.24 15.65 -9.87
N LEU A 38 -9.95 15.38 -10.03
CA LEU A 38 -8.89 16.22 -9.43
C LEU A 38 -8.85 17.62 -10.02
N ALA A 39 -9.10 17.78 -11.32
CA ALA A 39 -9.12 19.10 -11.95
C ALA A 39 -10.15 20.04 -11.31
N GLU A 40 -11.28 19.49 -10.86
CA GLU A 40 -12.35 20.24 -10.20
C GLU A 40 -12.14 20.37 -8.68
N HIS A 41 -11.77 19.29 -8.00
CA HIS A 41 -11.83 19.24 -6.53
C HIS A 41 -10.47 19.38 -5.83
N TRP A 42 -9.34 19.33 -6.55
CA TRP A 42 -8.01 19.32 -5.92
C TRP A 42 -7.72 20.51 -5.00
N PRO A 43 -8.08 21.77 -5.32
CA PRO A 43 -7.81 22.88 -4.41
C PRO A 43 -8.42 22.66 -3.02
N ARG A 44 -9.67 22.19 -2.96
CA ARG A 44 -10.36 21.87 -1.70
C ARG A 44 -9.71 20.68 -1.00
N ILE A 45 -9.48 19.59 -1.72
CA ILE A 45 -8.89 18.37 -1.14
C ILE A 45 -7.49 18.67 -0.56
N ARG A 46 -6.69 19.47 -1.26
CA ARG A 46 -5.36 19.88 -0.81
C ARG A 46 -5.43 20.70 0.47
N GLU A 47 -6.38 21.63 0.55
CA GLU A 47 -6.59 22.43 1.77
C GLU A 47 -6.99 21.53 2.94
N ASP A 48 -8.01 20.69 2.74
CA ASP A 48 -8.49 19.72 3.74
C ASP A 48 -7.33 18.82 4.25
N LEU A 49 -6.41 18.43 3.38
CA LEU A 49 -5.23 17.64 3.73
C LEU A 49 -4.17 18.44 4.51
N LEU A 50 -4.05 19.75 4.30
CA LEU A 50 -3.09 20.60 5.01
C LEU A 50 -3.55 20.97 6.42
N VAL A 51 -4.87 21.10 6.62
CA VAL A 51 -5.48 21.47 7.90
C VAL A 51 -6.00 20.27 8.70
N ASP A 52 -5.57 19.05 8.35
CA ASP A 52 -6.02 17.78 8.95
C ASP A 52 -7.54 17.55 8.94
N GLY A 53 -8.25 18.23 8.03
CA GLY A 53 -9.69 18.13 7.80
C GLY A 53 -10.09 16.98 6.87
N TYR A 54 -9.15 16.43 6.09
CA TYR A 54 -9.43 15.31 5.20
C TYR A 54 -9.85 14.07 5.99
N ARG A 55 -10.92 13.42 5.53
CA ARG A 55 -11.39 12.13 6.08
C ARG A 55 -11.44 11.12 4.93
N PRO A 56 -10.60 10.07 4.97
CA PRO A 56 -10.60 9.05 3.92
C PRO A 56 -11.93 8.31 3.87
N ALA A 57 -12.32 7.86 2.68
CA ALA A 57 -13.54 7.09 2.53
C ALA A 57 -13.36 5.65 3.06
N PRO A 58 -14.45 4.99 3.49
CA PRO A 58 -14.38 3.59 3.89
C PRO A 58 -13.94 2.71 2.72
N VAL A 59 -13.13 1.69 3.00
CA VAL A 59 -12.68 0.72 1.99
C VAL A 59 -13.85 -0.16 1.55
N ARG A 60 -13.93 -0.46 0.24
CA ARG A 60 -14.92 -1.39 -0.30
C ARG A 60 -14.46 -2.83 -0.07
N GLY A 61 -15.21 -3.59 0.72
CA GLY A 61 -15.00 -5.02 0.93
C GLY A 61 -15.33 -5.84 -0.32
N VAL A 62 -14.43 -6.73 -0.72
CA VAL A 62 -14.65 -7.70 -1.81
C VAL A 62 -14.11 -9.06 -1.39
N GLU A 63 -14.94 -10.09 -1.50
CA GLU A 63 -14.48 -11.47 -1.36
C GLU A 63 -13.90 -11.99 -2.67
N ILE A 64 -12.68 -12.49 -2.61
CA ILE A 64 -12.06 -13.21 -3.73
C ILE A 64 -11.64 -14.62 -3.30
N PRO A 65 -11.72 -15.62 -4.18
CA PRO A 65 -11.22 -16.96 -3.89
C PRO A 65 -9.72 -16.93 -3.59
N LYS A 66 -9.27 -17.67 -2.57
CA LYS A 66 -7.83 -17.88 -2.34
C LYS A 66 -7.21 -18.67 -3.51
N PRO A 67 -5.95 -18.41 -3.88
CA PRO A 67 -5.20 -19.29 -4.77
C PRO A 67 -5.22 -20.72 -4.21
N GLY A 68 -5.72 -21.69 -5.00
CA GLY A 68 -5.90 -23.09 -4.55
C GLY A 68 -7.31 -23.46 -4.08
N GLY A 69 -8.28 -22.54 -4.13
CA GLY A 69 -9.73 -22.84 -4.02
C GLY A 69 -10.27 -23.09 -2.61
N LYS A 70 -9.42 -23.12 -1.57
CA LYS A 70 -9.86 -23.29 -0.19
C LYS A 70 -10.09 -21.94 0.49
N GLY A 71 -11.36 -21.54 0.56
CA GLY A 71 -11.83 -20.36 1.30
C GLY A 71 -11.76 -19.05 0.53
N MET A 72 -12.36 -18.02 1.12
CA MET A 72 -12.38 -16.65 0.59
C MET A 72 -11.33 -15.78 1.29
N ARG A 73 -10.85 -14.77 0.58
CA ARG A 73 -10.03 -13.68 1.11
C ARG A 73 -10.83 -12.38 0.97
N GLN A 74 -11.04 -11.71 2.09
CA GLN A 74 -11.57 -10.35 2.11
C GLN A 74 -10.47 -9.38 1.64
N LEU A 75 -10.77 -8.56 0.64
CA LEU A 75 -9.95 -7.43 0.21
C LEU A 75 -10.66 -6.12 0.57
N GLY A 76 -9.93 -5.16 1.11
CA GLY A 76 -10.36 -3.77 1.21
C GLY A 76 -9.82 -2.97 0.03
N ILE A 77 -10.70 -2.39 -0.78
CA ILE A 77 -10.33 -1.57 -1.94
C ILE A 77 -10.64 -0.10 -1.60
N PRO A 78 -9.63 0.75 -1.33
CA PRO A 78 -9.83 2.19 -1.13
C PRO A 78 -10.30 2.88 -2.41
N THR A 79 -10.84 4.09 -2.29
CA THR A 79 -11.18 4.93 -3.46
C THR A 79 -9.95 5.28 -4.28
N CYS A 80 -10.14 5.67 -5.54
CA CYS A 80 -9.02 6.11 -6.38
C CYS A 80 -8.28 7.32 -5.79
N LEU A 81 -9.00 8.23 -5.13
CA LEU A 81 -8.43 9.37 -4.43
C LEU A 81 -7.61 8.93 -3.21
N ASP A 82 -8.15 8.04 -2.38
CA ASP A 82 -7.43 7.55 -1.20
C ASP A 82 -6.16 6.79 -1.60
N ARG A 83 -6.22 6.00 -2.67
CA ARG A 83 -5.03 5.31 -3.22
C ARG A 83 -3.97 6.30 -3.71
N LEU A 84 -4.37 7.42 -4.31
CA LEU A 84 -3.45 8.47 -4.72
C LEU A 84 -2.74 9.08 -3.51
N ILE A 85 -3.49 9.44 -2.46
CA ILE A 85 -2.95 10.05 -1.24
C ILE A 85 -2.03 9.06 -0.51
N GLN A 86 -2.46 7.82 -0.32
CA GLN A 86 -1.63 6.75 0.28
C GLN A 86 -0.35 6.51 -0.52
N GLN A 87 -0.42 6.51 -1.84
CA GLN A 87 0.75 6.35 -2.70
C GLN A 87 1.72 7.53 -2.59
N ALA A 88 1.21 8.76 -2.48
CA ALA A 88 2.00 9.96 -2.27
C ALA A 88 2.70 9.94 -0.89
N MET A 89 1.99 9.50 0.16
CA MET A 89 2.56 9.29 1.49
C MET A 89 3.67 8.24 1.45
N HIS A 90 3.40 7.08 0.84
CA HIS A 90 4.36 5.99 0.72
C HIS A 90 5.65 6.44 0.01
N GLN A 91 5.56 7.26 -1.04
CA GLN A 91 6.74 7.77 -1.76
C GLN A 91 7.67 8.61 -0.88
N VAL A 92 7.13 9.35 0.09
CA VAL A 92 7.91 10.18 1.01
C VAL A 92 8.36 9.40 2.24
N LEU A 93 7.51 8.54 2.79
CA LEU A 93 7.81 7.78 4.00
C LEU A 93 8.77 6.62 3.75
N MET A 94 8.69 5.96 2.60
CA MET A 94 9.52 4.78 2.32
C MET A 94 11.03 5.11 2.37
N PRO A 95 11.54 6.18 1.75
CA PRO A 95 12.97 6.54 1.86
C PRO A 95 13.43 6.86 3.30
N ILE A 96 12.50 7.28 4.17
CA ILE A 96 12.79 7.59 5.58
C ILE A 96 12.93 6.29 6.38
N PHE A 97 12.02 5.33 6.21
CA PHE A 97 12.01 4.08 6.99
C PHE A 97 12.86 2.96 6.39
N ALA A 98 13.04 2.94 5.06
CA ALA A 98 13.76 1.86 4.38
C ALA A 98 15.18 1.59 4.89
N PRO A 99 16.00 2.61 5.25
CA PRO A 99 17.36 2.40 5.75
C PRO A 99 17.40 1.63 7.07
N ASP A 100 16.41 1.84 7.94
CA ASP A 100 16.36 1.24 9.27
C ASP A 100 15.73 -0.17 9.27
N PHE A 101 15.11 -0.57 8.16
CA PHE A 101 14.56 -1.91 8.02
C PHE A 101 15.66 -2.98 7.97
N SER A 102 15.46 -4.03 8.78
CA SER A 102 16.30 -5.22 8.82
C SER A 102 16.72 -5.72 7.43
N PRO A 103 17.97 -6.15 7.24
CA PRO A 103 18.42 -6.74 5.98
C PRO A 103 17.65 -8.03 5.62
N SER A 104 17.08 -8.71 6.61
CA SER A 104 16.25 -9.92 6.43
C SER A 104 14.76 -9.62 6.23
N SER A 105 14.39 -8.34 6.05
CA SER A 105 13.03 -7.94 5.67
C SER A 105 12.94 -7.75 4.15
N TYR A 106 12.10 -8.55 3.49
CA TYR A 106 12.01 -8.60 2.02
C TYR A 106 10.65 -8.15 1.45
N GLY A 107 9.58 -8.23 2.25
CA GLY A 107 8.23 -7.92 1.81
C GLY A 107 8.01 -6.41 1.60
N PHE A 108 7.31 -6.05 0.52
CA PHE A 108 6.86 -4.67 0.23
C PHE A 108 7.96 -3.59 0.21
N ARG A 109 9.23 -3.97 0.00
CA ARG A 109 10.36 -3.03 -0.07
C ARG A 109 10.83 -2.80 -1.51
N PRO A 110 11.16 -1.57 -1.90
CA PRO A 110 11.82 -1.30 -3.16
C PRO A 110 13.14 -2.09 -3.28
N GLY A 111 13.36 -2.74 -4.42
CA GLY A 111 14.59 -3.50 -4.68
C GLY A 111 14.74 -4.80 -3.87
N ARG A 112 13.68 -5.27 -3.20
CA ARG A 112 13.63 -6.58 -2.55
C ARG A 112 12.47 -7.39 -3.11
N SER A 113 12.62 -8.71 -3.11
CA SER A 113 11.65 -9.65 -3.66
C SER A 113 11.52 -10.91 -2.82
N ALA A 114 10.46 -11.69 -3.07
CA ALA A 114 10.31 -13.02 -2.49
C ALA A 114 11.47 -13.96 -2.89
N HIS A 115 12.07 -13.77 -4.07
CA HIS A 115 13.22 -14.55 -4.50
C HIS A 115 14.45 -14.28 -3.63
N ASP A 116 14.68 -13.03 -3.21
CA ASP A 116 15.77 -12.69 -2.29
C ASP A 116 15.61 -13.40 -0.94
N ALA A 117 14.37 -13.46 -0.43
CA ALA A 117 14.06 -14.18 0.80
C ALA A 117 14.37 -15.68 0.68
N VAL A 118 14.00 -16.31 -0.45
CA VAL A 118 14.29 -17.72 -0.72
C VAL A 118 15.80 -17.97 -0.85
N LEU A 119 16.55 -17.07 -1.49
CA LEU A 119 18.01 -17.20 -1.60
C LEU A 119 18.69 -17.11 -0.24
N ALA A 120 18.27 -16.18 0.62
CA ALA A 120 18.78 -16.07 1.99
C ALA A 120 18.47 -17.33 2.81
N ALA A 121 17.24 -17.83 2.74
CA ALA A 121 16.84 -19.08 3.40
C ALA A 121 17.69 -20.28 2.92
N ARG A 122 17.97 -20.37 1.61
CA ARG A 122 18.84 -21.42 1.06
C ARG A 122 20.26 -21.33 1.59
N SER A 123 20.80 -20.13 1.78
CA SER A 123 22.13 -19.94 2.39
C SER A 123 22.15 -20.45 3.82
N HIS A 124 21.11 -20.16 4.62
CA HIS A 124 21.01 -20.66 6.00
C HIS A 124 21.01 -22.18 6.09
N VAL A 125 20.31 -22.86 5.17
CA VAL A 125 20.31 -24.33 5.08
C VAL A 125 21.69 -24.86 4.69
N ALA A 126 22.37 -24.21 3.74
CA ALA A 126 23.73 -24.57 3.34
C ALA A 126 24.74 -24.43 4.49
N ASP A 127 24.55 -23.43 5.36
CA ASP A 127 25.34 -23.23 6.59
C ASP A 127 25.03 -24.26 7.70
N GLY A 128 24.15 -25.23 7.44
CA GLY A 128 23.82 -26.31 8.38
C GLY A 128 22.59 -26.05 9.27
N ARG A 129 21.87 -24.94 9.10
CA ARG A 129 20.61 -24.68 9.82
C ARG A 129 19.47 -25.47 9.15
N ARG A 130 19.19 -26.67 9.67
CA ARG A 130 18.26 -27.64 9.05
C ARG A 130 16.84 -27.63 9.63
N PHE A 131 16.59 -26.84 10.68
CA PHE A 131 15.29 -26.69 11.30
C PHE A 131 14.76 -25.28 11.04
N VAL A 132 13.47 -25.18 10.68
CA VAL A 132 12.77 -23.92 10.44
C VAL A 132 11.68 -23.77 11.49
N VAL A 133 11.59 -22.59 12.09
CA VAL A 133 10.46 -22.17 12.90
C VAL A 133 9.59 -21.29 12.01
N ASP A 134 8.47 -21.85 11.55
CA ASP A 134 7.52 -21.14 10.69
C ASP A 134 6.50 -20.41 11.55
N LEU A 135 6.40 -19.09 11.38
CA LEU A 135 5.53 -18.20 12.13
C LEU A 135 4.71 -17.38 11.14
N ASP A 136 3.38 -17.49 11.21
CA ASP A 136 2.45 -16.65 10.45
C ASP A 136 1.51 -15.92 11.42
N LEU A 137 1.30 -14.63 11.16
CA LEU A 137 0.39 -13.81 11.96
C LEU A 137 -0.99 -13.80 11.30
N GLU A 138 -1.97 -14.38 11.99
CA GLU A 138 -3.35 -14.37 11.52
C GLU A 138 -3.88 -12.93 11.46
N LYS A 139 -4.40 -12.53 10.29
CA LYS A 139 -5.12 -11.27 10.08
C LYS A 139 -4.37 -10.03 10.59
N PHE A 140 -3.09 -9.90 10.20
CA PHE A 140 -2.22 -8.78 10.61
C PHE A 140 -2.93 -7.42 10.63
N PHE A 141 -3.50 -6.97 9.49
CA PHE A 141 -4.16 -5.66 9.40
C PHE A 141 -5.45 -5.52 10.22
N ASP A 142 -6.15 -6.61 10.54
CA ASP A 142 -7.35 -6.56 11.40
C ASP A 142 -6.99 -6.48 12.90
N ARG A 143 -5.72 -6.76 13.23
CA ARG A 143 -5.21 -6.86 14.62
C ARG A 143 -4.11 -5.85 14.92
N VAL A 144 -3.77 -4.96 13.99
CA VAL A 144 -2.91 -3.81 14.28
C VAL A 144 -3.66 -2.91 15.27
N ASN A 145 -3.05 -2.69 16.43
CA ASN A 145 -3.58 -1.77 17.42
C ASN A 145 -3.31 -0.33 16.93
N HIS A 146 -4.36 0.50 16.98
CA HIS A 146 -4.36 1.90 16.53
C HIS A 146 -4.42 2.91 17.68
N ASP A 147 -4.28 2.46 18.93
CA ASP A 147 -4.63 3.19 20.15
C ASP A 147 -4.36 4.70 20.08
N ASP A 148 -5.45 5.43 20.38
CA ASP A 148 -5.57 6.87 20.62
C ASP A 148 -4.92 7.29 21.96
#